data_AF-A0A8T4ZNZ2-F1
#
_entry.id   AF-A0A8T4ZNZ2-F1
#
_cell.length_a   1.000
_cell.length_b   1.000
_cell.length_c   1.000
_cell.angle_alpha   90.00
_cell.angle_beta   90.00
_cell.angle_gamma   90.00
#
_symmetry.space_group_name_H-M   'P 1'
#
loop_
_entity.id
_entity.type
_entity.pdbx_description
1 polymer ?
#
loop_
_entity_poly.entity_id
_entity_poly.type
_entity_poly.pdbx_seq_one_letter_code
_entity_poly.pdbx_strand_id
1 'polypeptide(L)'
;DQKYPIVSAASVIAKVERDREIELLRQQYGDFGSGYPSDPKTIVFLHRILQKYGKYPAFVRKSWKPAKKAMVENKKAQTKLM
;
A
#
# COMPACT_ATOMS: atom_id res chain seq x y z
N ASP A 1 11.83 -10.50 -22.43
CA ASP A 1 11.09 -11.76 -22.51
C ASP A 1 9.95 -11.59 -23.54
N GLN A 2 10.22 -11.92 -24.79
CA GLN A 2 9.39 -11.60 -25.98
C GLN A 2 8.72 -12.85 -26.55
N LYS A 3 7.97 -13.62 -25.75
CA LYS A 3 7.52 -14.95 -26.21
C LYS A 3 6.02 -15.23 -26.29
N TYR A 4 5.12 -14.36 -25.82
CA TYR A 4 3.71 -14.54 -26.16
C TYR A 4 2.93 -13.22 -26.26
N PRO A 5 2.24 -12.92 -27.38
CA PRO A 5 1.36 -11.76 -27.49
C PRO A 5 0.21 -11.79 -26.48
N ILE A 6 -0.18 -12.98 -26.02
CA ILE A 6 -1.24 -13.20 -25.02
C ILE A 6 -0.79 -12.73 -23.62
N VAL A 7 0.47 -12.97 -23.20
CA VAL A 7 0.98 -12.38 -21.95
C VAL A 7 1.29 -10.89 -22.06
N SER A 8 1.56 -10.38 -23.27
CA SER A 8 1.66 -8.93 -23.48
C SER A 8 0.31 -8.23 -23.25
N ALA A 9 -0.79 -8.78 -23.76
CA ALA A 9 -2.14 -8.25 -23.50
C ALA A 9 -2.51 -8.33 -22.01
N ALA A 10 -2.20 -9.45 -21.34
CA ALA A 10 -2.41 -9.59 -19.89
C ALA A 10 -1.57 -8.59 -19.09
N SER A 11 -0.33 -8.28 -19.51
CA SER A 11 0.49 -7.23 -18.89
C SER A 11 -0.07 -5.83 -19.10
N VAL A 12 -0.68 -5.56 -20.26
CA VAL A 12 -1.34 -4.27 -20.53
C VAL A 12 -2.57 -4.11 -19.65
N ILE A 13 -3.46 -5.10 -19.60
CA ILE A 13 -4.66 -5.06 -18.75
C ILE A 13 -4.26 -4.95 -17.27
N ALA A 14 -3.27 -5.74 -16.83
CA ALA A 14 -2.78 -5.68 -15.46
C ALA A 14 -2.05 -4.36 -15.11
N LYS A 15 -1.50 -3.66 -16.10
CA LYS A 15 -0.97 -2.30 -15.91
C LYS A 15 -2.11 -1.30 -15.81
N VAL A 16 -3.04 -1.29 -16.77
CA VAL A 16 -4.18 -0.36 -16.79
C VAL A 16 -5.03 -0.47 -15.53
N GLU A 17 -5.37 -1.68 -15.09
CA GLU A 17 -6.12 -1.90 -13.85
C GLU A 17 -5.33 -1.48 -12.62
N ARG A 18 -4.01 -1.75 -12.59
CA ARG A 18 -3.13 -1.30 -11.51
C ARG A 18 -3.06 0.23 -11.46
N ASP A 19 -2.85 0.89 -12.58
CA ASP A 19 -2.75 2.35 -12.67
C ASP A 19 -4.08 3.00 -12.26
N ARG A 20 -5.22 2.44 -12.70
CA ARG A 20 -6.55 2.90 -12.31
C ARG A 20 -6.81 2.76 -10.81
N GLU A 21 -6.46 1.61 -10.23
CA GLU A 21 -6.59 1.38 -8.79
C GLU A 21 -5.65 2.30 -8.00
N ILE A 22 -4.40 2.48 -8.45
CA ILE A 22 -3.45 3.44 -7.85
C ILE A 22 -3.98 4.87 -7.90
N GLU A 23 -4.62 5.28 -8.99
CA GLU A 23 -5.20 6.61 -9.16
C GLU A 23 -6.42 6.81 -8.25
N LEU A 24 -7.32 5.83 -8.15
CA LEU A 24 -8.42 5.83 -7.19
C LEU A 24 -7.91 5.90 -5.74
N LEU A 25 -6.89 5.12 -5.41
CA LEU A 25 -6.25 5.17 -4.10
C LEU A 25 -5.59 6.53 -3.83
N ARG A 26 -4.97 7.14 -4.85
CA ARG A 26 -4.39 8.50 -4.74
C ARG A 26 -5.49 9.55 -4.52
N GLN A 27 -6.65 9.43 -5.16
CA GLN A 27 -7.77 10.32 -4.91
C GLN A 27 -8.36 10.12 -3.50
N GLN A 28 -8.52 8.87 -3.07
CA GLN A 28 -9.20 8.55 -1.81
C GLN A 28 -8.31 8.75 -0.58
N TYR A 29 -7.02 8.46 -0.69
CA TYR A 29 -6.08 8.49 0.43
C TYR A 29 -5.01 9.59 0.29
N GLY A 30 -4.85 10.19 -0.88
CA GLY A 30 -3.82 11.19 -1.18
C GLY A 30 -2.54 10.58 -1.74
N ASP A 31 -1.51 11.41 -1.91
CA ASP A 31 -0.20 10.93 -2.37
C ASP A 31 0.51 10.16 -1.25
N PHE A 32 0.60 8.84 -1.41
CA PHE A 32 1.32 7.93 -0.52
C PHE A 32 2.81 7.77 -0.89
N GLY A 33 3.32 8.64 -1.78
CA GLY A 33 4.67 8.58 -2.28
C GLY A 33 4.93 7.38 -3.20
N SER A 34 6.18 6.93 -3.18
CA SER A 34 6.70 5.89 -4.08
C SER A 34 6.15 4.49 -3.80
N GLY A 35 5.56 4.25 -2.61
CA GLY A 35 5.18 2.90 -2.18
C GLY A 35 6.37 2.04 -1.73
N TYR A 36 7.57 2.64 -1.66
CA TYR A 36 8.80 2.03 -1.18
C TYR A 36 9.11 2.45 0.25
N PRO A 37 9.85 1.63 1.02
CA PRO A 37 10.07 1.86 2.44
C PRO A 37 11.18 2.88 2.68
N SER A 38 12.01 3.11 1.66
CA SER A 38 13.02 4.16 1.65
C SER A 38 12.41 5.55 1.50
N ASP A 39 11.14 5.63 1.09
CA ASP A 39 10.46 6.89 0.91
C ASP A 39 9.76 7.30 2.22
N PRO A 40 10.16 8.41 2.84
CA PRO A 40 9.56 8.86 4.09
C PRO A 40 8.08 9.19 3.95
N LYS A 41 7.60 9.59 2.75
CA LYS A 41 6.17 9.84 2.53
C LYS A 41 5.35 8.56 2.65
N THR A 42 5.86 7.45 2.13
CA THR A 42 5.21 6.14 2.26
C THR A 42 5.09 5.73 3.72
N ILE A 43 6.14 5.94 4.52
CA ILE A 43 6.12 5.61 5.96
C ILE A 43 5.06 6.45 6.68
N VAL A 44 5.08 7.78 6.50
CA VAL A 44 4.10 8.68 7.12
C VAL A 44 2.67 8.29 6.72
N PHE A 45 2.47 7.96 5.45
CA PHE A 45 1.18 7.49 4.94
C PHE A 45 0.71 6.20 5.63
N LEU A 46 1.59 5.20 5.76
CA LEU A 46 1.27 3.95 6.45
C LEU A 46 0.83 4.19 7.90
N HIS A 47 1.53 5.05 8.63
CA HIS A 47 1.16 5.42 9.99
C HIS A 47 -0.19 6.15 10.03
N ARG A 48 -0.45 7.07 9.10
CA ARG A 48 -1.71 7.82 9.01
C ARG A 48 -2.90 6.92 8.71
N ILE A 49 -2.72 5.97 7.78
CA ILE A 49 -3.73 4.95 7.44
C ILE A 49 -4.04 4.08 8.65
N LEU A 50 -3.00 3.62 9.35
CA LEU A 50 -3.14 2.82 10.56
C LEU A 50 -3.87 3.58 11.68
N GLN A 51 -3.57 4.86 11.88
CA GLN A 51 -4.28 5.69 12.86
C GLN A 51 -5.74 5.94 12.45
N LYS A 52 -6.00 6.22 11.17
CA LYS A 52 -7.33 6.57 10.67
C LYS A 52 -8.27 5.37 10.57
N TYR A 53 -7.76 4.21 10.13
CA TYR A 53 -8.57 3.02 9.84
C TYR A 53 -8.28 1.83 10.75
N GLY A 54 -7.21 1.87 11.56
CA GLY A 54 -6.78 0.75 12.42
C GLY A 54 -6.18 -0.44 11.68
N LYS A 55 -6.32 -0.49 10.35
CA LYS A 55 -5.89 -1.59 9.50
C LYS A 55 -5.33 -1.08 8.19
N TYR A 56 -4.39 -1.84 7.64
CA TYR A 56 -3.93 -1.57 6.29
C TYR A 56 -4.96 -2.04 5.25
N PRO A 57 -5.24 -1.21 4.24
CA PRO A 57 -6.03 -1.60 3.07
C PRO A 57 -5.34 -2.72 2.30
N ALA A 58 -6.11 -3.48 1.51
CA ALA A 58 -5.64 -4.71 0.86
C ALA A 58 -4.46 -4.49 -0.10
N PHE A 59 -4.29 -3.27 -0.63
CA PHE A 59 -3.17 -2.91 -1.50
C PHE A 59 -1.81 -2.87 -0.77
N VAL A 60 -1.81 -2.69 0.55
CA VAL A 60 -0.57 -2.71 1.35
C VAL A 60 -0.22 -4.15 1.68
N ARG A 61 0.97 -4.58 1.23
CA ARG A 61 1.48 -5.92 1.52
C ARG A 61 1.71 -6.11 3.02
N LYS A 62 0.82 -6.86 3.68
CA LYS A 62 0.93 -7.22 5.11
C LYS A 62 2.21 -8.00 5.45
N SER A 63 2.76 -8.72 4.46
CA SER A 63 4.04 -9.45 4.59
C SER A 63 5.27 -8.53 4.59
N TRP A 64 5.09 -7.23 4.38
CA TRP A 64 6.19 -6.28 4.31
C TRP A 64 6.69 -5.92 5.72
N LYS A 65 7.98 -6.15 5.98
CA LYS A 65 8.63 -5.92 7.28
C LYS A 65 8.31 -4.53 7.89
N PRO A 66 8.47 -3.40 7.18
CA PRO A 66 8.19 -2.07 7.74
C PRO A 66 6.70 -1.87 8.04
N ALA A 67 5.80 -2.32 7.16
CA ALA A 67 4.37 -2.25 7.42
C ALA A 67 3.99 -3.08 8.67
N LYS A 68 4.49 -4.31 8.77
CA LYS A 68 4.25 -5.19 9.94
C LYS A 68 4.74 -4.54 11.23
N LYS A 69 5.92 -3.91 11.23
CA LYS A 69 6.47 -3.22 12.39
C LYS A 69 5.56 -2.07 12.83
N ALA A 70 5.18 -1.18 11.91
CA ALA A 70 4.27 -0.07 12.19
C ALA A 70 2.87 -0.53 12.67
N MET A 71 2.36 -1.66 12.16
CA MET A 71 1.09 -2.25 12.63
C MET A 71 1.19 -2.78 14.06
N VAL A 72 2.27 -3.47 14.39
CA VAL A 72 2.50 -3.99 15.74
C VAL A 72 2.66 -2.84 16.73
N GLU A 73 3.38 -1.78 16.35
CA GLU A 73 3.51 -0.56 17.15
C GLU A 73 2.16 0.12 17.39
N ASN A 74 1.34 0.30 16.35
CA ASN A 74 0.02 0.88 16.50
C ASN A 74 -0.92 0.01 17.35
N LYS A 75 -0.89 -1.32 17.16
CA LYS A 75 -1.70 -2.25 17.94
C LYS A 75 -1.34 -2.21 19.44
N LYS A 76 -0.05 -2.12 19.77
CA LYS A 76 0.42 -1.93 21.16
C LYS A 76 -0.05 -0.60 21.76
N ALA A 77 -0.07 0.47 20.97
CA ALA A 77 -0.58 1.77 21.43
C ALA A 77 -2.08 1.72 21.71
N GLN A 78 -2.85 0.99 20.89
CA GLN A 78 -4.29 0.84 21.05
C GLN A 78 -4.68 0.02 22.29
N THR A 79 -3.96 -1.05 22.62
CA THR A 79 -4.24 -1.85 23.84
C THR A 79 -3.84 -1.16 25.13
N LYS A 80 -2.98 -0.14 25.10
CA LYS A 80 -2.56 0.59 26.31
C LYS A 80 -3.60 1.64 26.75
N LEU A 81 -4.63 1.88 25.95
CA LEU A 81 -5.71 2.83 26.24
C LEU A 81 -7.01 2.17 26.74
N MET A 82 -7.01 0.84 26.90
CA MET A 82 -8.07 0.08 27.60
C MET A 82 -7.57 -0.31 28.99
#